data_AF-A0AA50YDK1-F1
#
_entry.id   AF-A0AA50YDK1-F1
#
_cell.length_a   1.000
_cell.length_b   1.000
_cell.length_c   1.000
_cell.angle_alpha   90.00
_cell.angle_beta   90.00
_cell.angle_gamma   90.00
#
_symmetry.space_group_name_H-M   'P 1'
#
loop_
_entity.id
_entity.type
_entity.pdbx_description
1 polymer ?
#
loop_
_entity_poly.entity_id
_entity_poly.type
_entity_poly.pdbx_seq_one_letter_code
_entity_poly.pdbx_strand_id
1 'polypeptide(L)'
;FVTGNIKKLEEVKAILGSNFPLEVISHKLDLPELQGEIDDISIKKCQEAASRIKRPVFIEDTSLCFNALRGLPGPYIKWFLDKLEPEGLHKLLTGWEDKSAEAVCTFAF
;
A
#
# COMPACT_ATOMS: atom_id res chain seq x y z
N PHE A 1 -9.94 4.55 9.17
CA PHE A 1 -8.79 3.95 8.48
C PHE A 1 -9.06 2.47 8.25
N VAL A 2 -9.03 2.00 7.02
CA VAL A 2 -9.25 0.59 6.71
C VAL A 2 -7.90 -0.10 6.49
N THR A 3 -7.52 -0.95 7.44
CA THR A 3 -6.26 -1.69 7.40
C THR A 3 -6.38 -2.99 8.20
N GLY A 4 -5.68 -4.03 7.76
CA GLY A 4 -5.40 -5.22 8.56
C GLY A 4 -4.01 -5.17 9.23
N ASN A 5 -3.18 -4.18 8.90
CA ASN A 5 -1.80 -4.06 9.35
C ASN A 5 -1.69 -3.03 10.49
N ILE A 6 -1.29 -3.50 11.68
CA ILE A 6 -1.13 -2.67 12.88
C ILE A 6 -0.03 -1.61 12.68
N LYS A 7 1.07 -1.95 12.00
CA LYS A 7 2.17 -1.00 11.75
C LYS A 7 1.72 0.20 10.90
N LYS A 8 0.85 -0.03 9.92
CA LYS A 8 0.24 1.07 9.14
C LYS A 8 -0.58 2.02 10.02
N LEU A 9 -1.30 1.49 11.02
CA LEU A 9 -2.06 2.35 11.95
C LEU A 9 -1.11 3.18 12.83
N GLU A 10 0.00 2.58 13.27
CA GLU A 10 1.05 3.29 14.02
C GLU A 10 1.68 4.40 13.18
N GLU A 11 2.05 4.10 11.92
CA GLU A 11 2.58 5.08 10.96
C GLU A 11 1.61 6.23 10.73
N VAL A 12 0.33 5.95 10.45
CA VAL A 12 -0.71 6.98 10.26
C VAL A 12 -0.86 7.86 11.50
N LYS A 13 -0.91 7.27 12.70
CA LYS A 13 -1.01 8.04 13.94
C LYS A 13 0.23 8.91 14.18
N ALA A 14 1.41 8.40 13.86
CA ALA A 14 2.65 9.15 13.96
C ALA A 14 2.71 10.34 12.98
N ILE A 15 2.26 10.13 11.74
CA ILE A 15 2.23 11.17 10.69
C ILE A 15 1.21 12.25 11.01
N LEU A 16 0.00 11.88 11.41
CA LEU A 16 -1.08 12.84 11.72
C LEU A 16 -0.80 13.62 13.01
N GLY A 17 -0.08 13.00 13.96
CA GLY A 17 0.31 13.61 15.21
C GLY A 17 -0.86 13.83 16.18
N SER A 18 -0.54 14.31 17.39
CA SER A 18 -1.51 14.51 18.47
C SER A 18 -2.50 15.65 18.22
N ASN A 19 -2.19 16.56 17.29
CA ASN A 19 -2.99 17.75 17.01
C ASN A 19 -4.02 17.54 15.89
N PHE A 20 -4.11 16.34 15.33
CA PHE A 20 -5.08 16.02 14.30
C PHE A 20 -6.51 16.10 14.90
N PRO A 21 -7.43 16.87 14.32
CA PRO A 21 -8.71 17.19 14.95
C PRO A 21 -9.74 16.05 14.90
N LEU A 22 -9.41 14.93 14.27
CA LEU A 22 -10.32 13.79 14.10
C LEU A 22 -9.75 12.53 14.76
N GLU A 23 -10.63 11.72 15.33
CA GLU A 23 -10.25 10.39 15.81
C GLU A 23 -10.06 9.40 14.66
N VAL A 24 -8.89 8.77 14.58
CA VAL A 24 -8.62 7.71 13.60
C VAL A 24 -8.96 6.35 14.18
N ILE A 25 -10.12 5.82 13.78
CA ILE A 25 -10.57 4.47 14.14
C ILE A 25 -10.10 3.49 13.06
N SER A 26 -9.46 2.41 13.49
CA SER A 26 -9.04 1.31 12.60
C SER A 26 -10.19 0.31 12.41
N HIS A 27 -10.46 -0.03 11.15
CA HIS A 27 -11.41 -1.06 10.79
C HIS A 27 -10.71 -2.12 9.95
N LYS A 28 -10.71 -3.36 10.43
CA LYS A 28 -10.26 -4.51 9.65
C LYS A 28 -11.40 -4.91 8.70
N LEU A 29 -11.17 -4.77 7.41
CA LEU A 29 -12.09 -5.15 6.35
C LEU A 29 -11.34 -5.99 5.33
N ASP A 30 -11.91 -7.13 4.96
CA ASP A 30 -11.37 -7.96 3.89
C ASP A 30 -11.79 -7.35 2.54
N LEU A 31 -10.87 -6.64 1.92
CA LEU A 31 -11.05 -5.98 0.63
C LEU A 31 -10.30 -6.78 -0.44
N PRO A 32 -10.85 -6.86 -1.66
CA PRO A 32 -10.15 -7.53 -2.75
C PRO A 32 -8.81 -6.84 -3.05
N GLU A 33 -7.76 -7.65 -3.25
CA GLU A 33 -6.47 -7.17 -3.77
C GLU A 33 -6.61 -7.01 -5.29
N LEU A 34 -6.98 -5.79 -5.72
CA LEU A 34 -7.22 -5.48 -7.13
C LEU A 34 -5.91 -5.42 -7.92
N GLN A 35 -6.01 -5.63 -9.23
CA GLN A 35 -4.90 -5.48 -10.17
C GLN A 35 -5.10 -4.21 -11.01
N GLY A 36 -3.99 -3.56 -11.39
CA GLY A 36 -3.99 -2.34 -12.16
C GLY A 36 -2.85 -1.42 -11.73
N GLU A 37 -2.95 -0.16 -12.13
CA GLU A 37 -2.05 0.90 -11.69
C GLU A 37 -2.34 1.30 -10.24
N ILE A 38 -1.34 1.90 -9.59
CA ILE A 38 -1.39 2.27 -8.15
C ILE A 38 -2.65 3.10 -7.83
N ASP A 39 -2.92 4.13 -8.62
CA ASP A 39 -4.05 5.04 -8.39
C ASP A 39 -5.40 4.33 -8.58
N ASP A 40 -5.54 3.53 -9.63
CA ASP A 40 -6.78 2.79 -9.92
C ASP A 40 -7.11 1.79 -8.81
N ILE A 41 -6.08 1.10 -8.29
CA ILE A 41 -6.22 0.15 -7.18
C ILE A 41 -6.69 0.90 -5.93
N SER A 42 -6.01 1.99 -5.56
CA SER A 42 -6.35 2.74 -4.34
C SER A 42 -7.73 3.40 -4.41
N ILE A 43 -8.12 3.95 -5.57
CA ILE A 43 -9.46 4.52 -5.80
C ILE A 43 -10.54 3.45 -5.61
N LYS A 44 -10.43 2.33 -6.32
CA LYS A 44 -11.44 1.26 -6.27
C LYS A 44 -11.51 0.63 -4.88
N LYS A 45 -10.37 0.45 -4.21
CA LYS A 45 -10.29 -0.07 -2.85
C LYS A 45 -10.94 0.87 -1.84
N CYS A 46 -10.72 2.19 -1.98
CA CYS A 46 -11.39 3.18 -1.13
C CYS A 46 -12.91 3.21 -1.36
N GLN A 47 -13.35 3.18 -2.62
CA GLN A 47 -14.77 3.14 -2.98
C GLN A 47 -15.46 1.90 -2.39
N GLU A 48 -14.82 0.74 -2.45
CA GLU A 48 -15.35 -0.50 -1.86
C GLU A 48 -15.37 -0.44 -0.32
N ALA A 49 -14.34 0.15 0.29
CA ALA A 49 -14.35 0.41 1.73
C ALA A 49 -15.52 1.32 2.14
N ALA A 50 -15.74 2.40 1.39
CA ALA A 50 -16.78 3.38 1.66
C ALA A 50 -18.18 2.79 1.48
N SER A 51 -18.38 1.97 0.44
CA SER A 51 -19.66 1.30 0.15
C SER A 51 -20.09 0.36 1.28
N ARG A 52 -19.12 -0.36 1.88
CA ARG A 52 -19.37 -1.31 2.97
C ARG A 52 -19.52 -0.64 4.33
N ILE A 53 -18.68 0.35 4.65
CA ILE A 53 -18.67 1.00 5.97
C ILE A 53 -19.75 2.08 6.08
N LYS A 54 -20.13 2.72 4.96
CA LYS A 54 -21.14 3.79 4.89
C LYS A 54 -20.84 4.98 5.82
N ARG A 55 -19.56 5.31 5.96
CA ARG A 55 -19.01 6.45 6.73
C ARG A 55 -17.76 6.99 6.00
N PRO A 56 -17.24 8.17 6.37
CA PRO A 56 -15.93 8.61 5.88
C PRO A 56 -14.86 7.56 6.18
N VAL A 57 -14.13 7.15 5.15
CA VAL A 57 -13.07 6.15 5.24
C VAL A 57 -11.86 6.67 4.48
N PHE A 58 -10.69 6.22 4.90
CA PHE A 58 -9.52 6.27 4.05
C PHE A 58 -8.79 4.94 4.15
N ILE A 59 -8.05 4.62 3.10
CA ILE A 59 -7.19 3.45 2.97
C ILE A 59 -5.74 3.91 2.72
N GLU A 60 -4.83 2.95 2.79
CA GLU A 60 -3.43 3.15 2.46
C GLU A 60 -2.89 1.92 1.72
N ASP A 61 -2.32 2.14 0.54
CA ASP A 61 -1.61 1.12 -0.24
C ASP A 61 -0.12 1.47 -0.34
N THR A 62 0.72 0.44 -0.31
CA THR A 62 2.18 0.58 -0.36
C THR A 62 2.70 -0.21 -1.54
N SER A 63 3.50 0.43 -2.38
CA SER A 63 4.12 -0.16 -3.56
C SER A 63 5.65 -0.05 -3.47
N LEU A 64 6.34 -1.02 -4.06
CA LEU A 64 7.79 -0.95 -4.28
C LEU A 64 8.07 -1.05 -5.78
N CYS A 65 8.55 0.04 -6.34
CA CYS A 65 8.65 0.26 -7.78
C CYS A 65 10.13 0.20 -8.20
N PHE A 66 10.55 -0.87 -8.90
CA PHE A 66 11.90 -0.92 -9.45
C PHE A 66 11.93 -0.24 -10.82
N ASN A 67 12.83 0.74 -11.01
CA ASN A 67 12.92 1.49 -12.26
C ASN A 67 13.30 0.59 -13.44
N ALA A 68 14.22 -0.34 -13.21
CA ALA A 68 14.59 -1.38 -14.19
C ALA A 68 13.43 -2.28 -14.62
N LEU A 69 12.42 -2.49 -13.76
CA LEU A 69 11.23 -3.28 -14.09
C LEU A 69 10.01 -2.40 -14.43
N ARG A 70 10.25 -1.13 -14.81
CA ARG A 70 9.21 -0.16 -15.16
C ARG A 70 8.13 -0.04 -14.08
N GLY A 71 8.54 -0.02 -12.83
CA GLY A 71 7.65 0.15 -11.67
C GLY A 71 7.15 -1.16 -11.05
N LEU A 72 7.44 -2.33 -11.63
CA LEU A 72 7.15 -3.61 -10.97
C LEU A 72 8.15 -3.91 -9.83
N PRO A 73 7.75 -4.70 -8.81
CA PRO A 73 6.44 -5.33 -8.63
C PRO A 73 5.32 -4.36 -8.24
N GLY A 74 5.64 -3.12 -7.87
CA GLY A 74 4.68 -2.05 -7.62
C GLY A 74 3.66 -2.45 -6.54
N PRO A 75 2.35 -2.38 -6.82
CA PRO A 75 1.30 -2.72 -5.86
C PRO A 75 1.28 -4.21 -5.49
N TYR A 76 2.00 -5.06 -6.23
CA TYR A 76 2.07 -6.50 -5.99
C TYR A 76 3.17 -6.90 -5.00
N ILE A 77 3.88 -5.94 -4.42
CA ILE A 77 5.05 -6.20 -3.57
C ILE A 77 4.78 -7.19 -2.44
N LYS A 78 3.57 -7.21 -1.85
CA LYS A 78 3.19 -8.19 -0.82
C LYS A 78 3.42 -9.64 -1.26
N TRP A 79 3.01 -9.97 -2.48
CA TRP A 79 3.15 -11.32 -3.02
C TRP A 79 4.59 -11.65 -3.41
N PHE A 80 5.31 -10.67 -3.98
CA PHE A 80 6.71 -10.85 -4.33
C PHE A 80 7.57 -11.04 -3.08
N LEU A 81 7.34 -10.26 -2.04
CA LEU A 81 8.07 -10.39 -0.76
C LEU A 81 7.77 -11.72 -0.07
N ASP A 82 6.51 -12.17 -0.05
CA ASP A 82 6.12 -13.47 0.53
C ASP A 82 6.79 -14.66 -0.17
N LYS A 83 6.97 -14.59 -1.49
CA LYS A 83 7.53 -15.71 -2.27
C LYS A 83 9.03 -15.66 -2.48
N LEU A 84 9.59 -14.46 -2.57
CA LEU A 84 11.01 -14.27 -2.90
C LEU A 84 11.86 -13.93 -1.68
N GLU A 85 11.24 -13.46 -0.60
CA GLU A 85 11.94 -12.86 0.54
C GLU A 85 12.78 -11.63 0.11
N PRO A 86 13.35 -10.84 1.03
CA PRO A 86 14.18 -9.69 0.66
C PRO A 86 15.35 -10.05 -0.27
N GLU A 87 15.97 -11.21 -0.06
CA GLU A 87 17.10 -11.70 -0.84
C GLU A 87 16.69 -11.99 -2.30
N GLY A 88 15.50 -12.56 -2.51
CA GLY A 88 15.00 -12.85 -3.85
C GLY A 88 14.54 -11.59 -4.58
N LEU A 89 14.00 -10.59 -3.87
CA LEU A 89 13.70 -9.27 -4.46
C LEU A 89 14.97 -8.61 -5.01
N HIS A 90 16.07 -8.65 -4.26
CA HIS A 90 17.36 -8.14 -4.74
C HIS A 90 17.88 -8.97 -5.93
N LYS A 91 17.80 -10.30 -5.85
CA LYS A 91 18.22 -11.20 -6.95
C LYS A 91 17.40 -10.99 -8.23
N LEU A 92 16.13 -10.58 -8.13
CA LEU A 92 15.27 -10.28 -9.26
C LEU A 92 15.89 -9.23 -10.19
N LEU A 93 16.70 -8.32 -9.64
CA LEU A 93 17.36 -7.26 -10.38
C LEU A 93 18.74 -7.65 -10.92
N THR A 94 19.26 -8.86 -10.69
CA THR A 94 20.66 -9.23 -11.01
C THR A 94 21.06 -8.89 -12.46
N GLY A 95 20.17 -9.14 -13.42
CA GLY A 95 20.43 -8.89 -14.85
C GLY A 95 20.30 -7.44 -15.32
N TRP A 96 19.98 -6.50 -14.44
CA TRP A 96 19.77 -5.09 -14.77
C TRP A 96 20.90 -4.24 -14.20
N GLU A 97 21.40 -3.24 -14.93
CA GLU A 97 22.38 -2.30 -14.37
C GLU A 97 21.74 -1.37 -13.35
N ASP A 98 20.55 -0.86 -13.65
CA ASP A 98 19.79 0.00 -12.76
C ASP A 98 19.20 -0.78 -11.59
N LYS A 99 19.54 -0.36 -10.37
CA LYS A 99 19.05 -0.92 -9.10
C LYS A 99 18.18 0.09 -8.32
N SER A 100 17.92 1.26 -8.90
CA SER A 100 17.13 2.28 -8.25
C SER A 100 15.67 1.86 -8.12
N ALA A 101 15.06 2.29 -7.02
CA ALA A 101 13.71 1.92 -6.64
C ALA A 101 13.03 3.07 -5.90
N GLU A 102 11.71 3.08 -5.97
CA GLU A 102 10.87 4.01 -5.20
C GLU A 102 9.91 3.21 -4.32
N ALA A 103 9.80 3.60 -3.05
CA ALA A 103 8.74 3.15 -2.17
C ALA A 103 7.62 4.19 -2.22
N VAL A 104 6.46 3.81 -2.74
CA VAL A 104 5.31 4.71 -2.92
C VAL A 104 4.24 4.34 -1.89
N CYS A 105 3.79 5.33 -1.13
CA CYS A 105 2.66 5.20 -0.22
C CYS A 105 1.51 6.08 -0.71
N THR A 106 0.37 5.47 -0.97
CA THR A 106 -0.82 6.13 -1.51
C THR A 106 -1.94 6.11 -0.49
N PHE A 107 -2.42 7.29 -0.11
CA PHE A 107 -3.64 7.46 0.68
C PHE A 107 -4.80 7.82 -0.24
N ALA A 108 -5.92 7.12 -0.11
CA ALA A 108 -7.18 7.47 -0.77
C ALA A 108 -8.28 7.66 0.28
N PHE A 109 -9.09 8.71 0.10
CA PHE A 109 -10.18 9.14 0.99
C PHE A 109 -11.41 9.46 0.16
#